data_AF-A0A7K2J3I2-F1
#
_entry.id   AF-A0A7K2J3I2-F1
#
_cell.length_a   1.000
_cell.length_b   1.000
_cell.length_c   1.000
_cell.angle_alpha   90.00
_cell.angle_beta   90.00
_cell.angle_gamma   90.00
#
_symmetry.space_group_name_H-M   'P 1'
#
loop_
_entity.id
_entity.type
_entity.pdbx_description
1 polymer ?
#
loop_
_entity_poly.entity_id
_entity_poly.type
_entity_poly.pdbx_seq_one_letter_code
_entity_poly.pdbx_strand_id
1 'polypeptide(L)'
;MSPVIEEHARARLITDGPLTRPVPVDLRYDAADDPRTVHIGLPDGTDWAFGRDLLERGLRTPIERGAVRVWPCGRTQLIVELHSTDGVEVFQFEIRTLIRFLARTRAQAPAANAASSAAAPSSDGSPEKRPSRTRPGPKEAQPDPKGAQPARG
;
A
#
# COMPACT_ATOMS: atom_id res chain seq x y z
N MET A 1 8.68 -27.91 16.69
CA MET A 1 7.40 -27.19 16.90
C MET A 1 7.72 -25.71 16.91
N SER A 2 7.28 -24.96 15.90
CA SER A 2 7.43 -23.50 15.90
C SER A 2 6.45 -22.93 16.92
N PRO A 3 6.87 -22.02 17.82
CA PRO A 3 5.98 -21.52 18.87
C PRO A 3 4.96 -20.55 18.28
N VAL A 4 3.69 -20.67 18.67
CA VAL A 4 2.65 -19.69 18.31
C VAL A 4 3.07 -18.29 18.78
N ILE A 5 2.92 -17.29 17.90
CA ILE A 5 3.16 -15.89 18.25
C ILE A 5 1.82 -15.26 18.61
N GLU A 6 1.77 -14.67 19.79
CA GLU A 6 0.65 -13.85 20.24
C GLU A 6 1.13 -12.44 20.61
N GLU A 7 0.32 -11.43 20.32
CA GLU A 7 0.51 -10.07 20.78
C GLU A 7 -0.83 -9.41 21.12
N HIS A 8 -0.99 -9.04 22.39
CA HIS A 8 -2.11 -8.23 22.82
C HIS A 8 -1.90 -6.79 22.34
N ALA A 9 -2.88 -6.25 21.64
CA ALA A 9 -2.86 -4.91 21.07
C ALA A 9 -4.17 -4.17 21.38
N ARG A 10 -4.24 -2.91 20.94
CA ARG A 10 -5.47 -2.14 20.92
C ARG A 10 -5.76 -1.73 19.48
N ALA A 11 -6.98 -1.96 19.05
CA ALA A 11 -7.53 -1.38 17.84
C ALA A 11 -8.60 -0.36 18.20
N ARG A 12 -8.92 0.54 17.29
CA ARG A 12 -10.13 1.35 17.36
C ARG A 12 -11.08 0.82 16.30
N LEU A 13 -12.23 0.32 16.74
CA LEU A 13 -13.29 -0.17 15.87
C LEU A 13 -14.25 0.97 15.56
N ILE A 14 -14.44 1.21 14.26
CA ILE A 14 -15.35 2.18 13.68
C ILE A 14 -16.36 1.38 12.86
N THR A 15 -17.60 1.32 13.34
CA THR A 15 -18.74 0.72 12.62
C THR A 15 -19.77 1.81 12.33
N ASP A 16 -20.80 1.50 11.55
CA ASP A 16 -21.91 2.42 11.23
C ASP A 16 -22.73 2.89 12.46
N GLY A 17 -22.46 2.32 13.65
CA GLY A 17 -23.04 2.78 14.91
C GLY A 17 -22.33 4.01 15.49
N PRO A 18 -22.96 4.72 16.45
CA PRO A 18 -22.44 5.96 17.04
C PRO A 18 -21.17 5.80 17.90
N LEU A 19 -20.63 4.60 18.02
CA LEU A 19 -19.57 4.27 18.98
C LEU A 19 -18.29 3.83 18.27
N THR A 20 -17.43 4.82 17.99
CA THR A 20 -16.01 4.54 17.80
C THR A 20 -15.37 4.25 19.14
N ARG A 21 -14.96 3.01 19.40
CA ARG A 21 -14.39 2.60 20.70
C ARG A 21 -13.03 1.91 20.55
N PRO A 22 -12.08 2.16 21.46
CA PRO A 22 -10.90 1.32 21.56
C PRO A 22 -11.32 -0.09 22.04
N VAL A 23 -10.86 -1.12 21.35
CA VAL A 23 -11.09 -2.53 21.68
C VAL A 23 -9.74 -3.22 21.88
N PRO A 24 -9.56 -4.00 22.95
CA PRO A 24 -8.41 -4.91 23.04
C PRO A 24 -8.56 -5.98 21.96
N VAL A 25 -7.45 -6.35 21.33
CA VAL A 25 -7.41 -7.37 20.27
C VAL A 25 -6.19 -8.26 20.47
N ASP A 26 -6.32 -9.51 20.08
CA ASP A 26 -5.24 -10.49 20.11
C ASP A 26 -4.77 -10.80 18.69
N LEU A 27 -3.52 -10.43 18.39
CA LEU A 27 -2.87 -10.79 17.14
C LEU A 27 -2.24 -12.17 17.33
N ARG A 28 -2.65 -13.15 16.53
CA ARG A 28 -2.16 -14.53 16.62
C ARG A 28 -1.61 -15.02 15.28
N TYR A 29 -0.50 -15.75 15.33
CA TYR A 29 0.12 -16.39 14.19
C TYR A 29 0.63 -17.78 14.58
N ASP A 30 0.21 -18.79 13.83
CA ASP A 30 0.67 -20.16 13.97
C ASP A 30 1.21 -20.66 12.62
N ALA A 31 2.53 -20.80 12.51
CA ALA A 31 3.18 -21.25 11.29
C ALA A 31 2.90 -22.73 10.95
N ALA A 32 2.52 -23.54 11.94
CA ALA A 32 2.23 -24.95 11.74
C ALA A 32 0.80 -25.18 11.22
N ASP A 33 -0.13 -24.30 11.59
CA ASP A 33 -1.52 -24.31 11.12
C ASP A 33 -1.65 -23.66 9.74
N ASP A 34 -1.34 -22.37 9.62
CA ASP A 34 -1.30 -21.65 8.34
C ASP A 34 -0.25 -20.53 8.34
N PRO A 35 0.90 -20.73 7.66
CA PRO A 35 1.99 -19.74 7.65
C PRO A 35 1.67 -18.47 6.85
N ARG A 36 0.55 -18.43 6.13
CA ARG A 36 0.10 -17.29 5.33
C ARG A 36 -0.96 -16.45 6.01
N THR A 37 -1.48 -16.87 7.16
CA THR A 37 -2.63 -16.25 7.81
C THR A 37 -2.24 -15.65 9.16
N VAL A 38 -2.81 -14.48 9.46
CA VAL A 38 -2.75 -13.82 10.77
C VAL A 38 -4.17 -13.70 11.28
N HIS A 39 -4.37 -14.09 12.53
CA HIS A 39 -5.65 -14.01 13.21
C HIS A 39 -5.72 -12.75 14.09
N ILE A 40 -6.88 -12.10 14.10
CA ILE A 40 -7.20 -10.99 14.98
C ILE A 40 -8.43 -11.38 15.79
N GLY A 41 -8.23 -11.71 17.06
CA GLY A 41 -9.29 -12.04 18.00
C GLY A 41 -9.82 -10.79 18.70
N LEU A 42 -11.15 -10.71 18.82
CA LEU A 42 -11.85 -9.71 19.63
C LEU A 42 -12.39 -10.36 20.93
N PRO A 43 -12.67 -9.54 21.97
CA PRO A 43 -13.11 -10.05 23.27
C PRO A 43 -14.51 -10.68 23.26
N ASP A 44 -15.30 -10.43 22.23
CA ASP A 44 -16.62 -11.03 22.01
C ASP A 44 -16.54 -12.43 21.38
N GLY A 45 -15.33 -12.94 21.14
CA GLY A 45 -15.09 -14.25 20.53
C GLY A 45 -15.03 -14.21 19.00
N THR A 46 -15.21 -13.04 18.38
CA THR A 46 -14.99 -12.87 16.94
C THR A 46 -13.52 -13.07 16.62
N ASP A 47 -13.23 -13.87 15.60
CA ASP A 47 -11.88 -14.09 15.10
C ASP A 47 -11.84 -13.87 13.58
N TRP A 48 -10.86 -13.09 13.13
CA TRP A 48 -10.67 -12.82 11.70
C TRP A 48 -9.32 -13.23 11.19
N ALA A 49 -9.36 -13.93 10.06
CA ALA A 49 -8.20 -14.35 9.31
C ALA A 49 -7.85 -13.34 8.21
N PHE A 50 -6.62 -12.83 8.25
CA PHE A 50 -6.06 -11.96 7.22
C PHE A 50 -4.82 -12.59 6.60
N GLY A 51 -4.64 -12.37 5.30
CA GLY A 51 -3.38 -12.71 4.64
C GLY A 51 -2.22 -11.92 5.27
N ARG A 52 -1.20 -12.61 5.74
CA ARG A 52 0.03 -12.00 6.28
C ARG A 52 0.65 -11.04 5.25
N ASP A 53 0.70 -11.45 3.99
CA ASP A 53 1.21 -10.65 2.88
C ASP A 53 0.35 -9.41 2.56
N LEU A 54 -0.96 -9.47 2.85
CA LEU A 54 -1.87 -8.33 2.74
C LEU A 54 -1.50 -7.25 3.75
N LEU A 55 -1.37 -7.62 5.03
CA LEU A 55 -0.98 -6.70 6.10
C LEU A 55 0.42 -6.12 5.86
N GLU A 56 1.38 -6.96 5.46
CA GLU A 56 2.76 -6.53 5.21
C GLU A 56 2.90 -5.52 4.07
N ARG A 57 2.10 -5.65 3.01
CA ARG A 57 2.07 -4.66 1.91
C ARG A 57 1.24 -3.44 2.27
N GLY A 58 0.11 -3.66 2.96
CA GLY A 58 -0.78 -2.60 3.44
C GLY A 58 -0.10 -1.60 4.37
N LEU A 59 0.94 -2.02 5.10
CA LEU A 59 1.79 -1.11 5.89
C LEU A 59 2.59 -0.10 5.05
N ARG A 60 2.74 -0.32 3.74
CA ARG A 60 3.58 0.53 2.86
C ARG A 60 2.76 1.29 1.84
N THR A 61 1.72 0.66 1.31
CA THR A 61 0.87 1.20 0.25
C THR A 61 -0.56 0.71 0.44
N PRO A 62 -1.57 1.51 0.06
CA PRO A 62 -2.94 1.01 -0.04
C PRO A 62 -3.00 -0.25 -0.90
N ILE A 63 -3.73 -1.26 -0.42
CA ILE A 63 -3.95 -2.53 -1.11
C ILE A 63 -5.34 -3.07 -0.79
N GLU A 64 -5.93 -3.79 -1.73
CA GLU A 64 -7.24 -4.42 -1.59
C GLU A 64 -7.16 -5.86 -2.06
N ARG A 65 -7.83 -6.77 -1.36
CA ARG A 65 -7.96 -8.18 -1.73
C ARG A 65 -9.32 -8.70 -1.27
N GLY A 66 -10.18 -9.00 -2.23
CA GLY A 66 -11.54 -9.46 -1.95
C GLY A 66 -12.30 -8.41 -1.15
N ALA A 67 -12.86 -8.81 -0.02
CA ALA A 67 -13.61 -7.95 0.89
C ALA A 67 -12.74 -7.09 1.83
N VAL A 68 -11.41 -7.18 1.74
CA VAL A 68 -10.51 -6.53 2.70
C VAL A 68 -9.66 -5.48 2.01
N ARG A 69 -9.67 -4.26 2.54
CA ARG A 69 -8.81 -3.17 2.13
C ARG A 69 -7.91 -2.73 3.28
N VAL A 70 -6.63 -2.48 2.99
CA VAL A 70 -5.63 -2.13 4.00
C VAL A 70 -4.79 -0.96 3.51
N TRP A 71 -4.64 0.09 4.32
CA TRP A 71 -3.82 1.24 3.96
C TRP A 71 -3.24 1.97 5.18
N PRO A 72 -2.07 2.62 5.04
CA PRO A 72 -1.55 3.48 6.09
C PRO A 72 -2.30 4.81 6.12
N CYS A 73 -2.62 5.29 7.31
CA CYS A 73 -3.18 6.61 7.56
C CYS A 73 -2.20 7.42 8.41
N GLY A 74 -1.42 8.28 7.74
CA GLY A 74 -0.31 9.00 8.36
C GLY A 74 0.84 8.08 8.76
N ARG A 75 1.54 8.42 9.85
CA ARG A 75 2.77 7.72 10.27
C ARG A 75 2.54 6.63 11.31
N THR A 76 1.38 6.62 11.96
CA THR A 76 1.14 5.83 13.17
C THR A 76 -0.02 4.86 13.06
N GLN A 77 -0.91 5.04 12.08
CA GLN A 77 -2.15 4.26 11.99
C GLN A 77 -2.18 3.43 10.72
N LEU A 78 -2.55 2.16 10.84
CA LEU A 78 -2.96 1.31 9.74
C LEU A 78 -4.47 1.15 9.80
N ILE A 79 -5.15 1.32 8.68
CA ILE A 79 -6.57 1.07 8.56
C ILE A 79 -6.78 -0.28 7.85
N VAL A 80 -7.67 -1.09 8.40
CA VAL A 80 -8.18 -2.33 7.80
C VAL A 80 -9.69 -2.17 7.69
N GLU A 81 -10.20 -2.18 6.46
CA GLU A 81 -11.62 -2.09 6.14
C GLU A 81 -12.11 -3.44 5.64
N LEU A 82 -13.21 -3.91 6.23
CA LEU A 82 -13.88 -5.16 5.93
C LEU A 82 -15.25 -4.84 5.33
N HIS A 83 -15.51 -5.35 4.13
CA HIS A 83 -16.79 -5.21 3.45
C HIS A 83 -17.57 -6.52 3.58
N SER A 84 -18.73 -6.46 4.24
CA SER A 84 -19.65 -7.59 4.32
C SER A 84 -21.01 -7.22 3.70
N THR A 85 -21.92 -8.18 3.64
CA THR A 85 -23.31 -7.92 3.26
C THR A 85 -24.04 -7.02 4.26
N ASP A 86 -23.59 -7.02 5.51
CA ASP A 86 -24.21 -6.30 6.63
C ASP A 86 -23.66 -4.87 6.79
N GLY A 87 -22.59 -4.52 6.07
CA GLY A 87 -22.01 -3.18 6.06
C GLY A 87 -20.50 -3.17 5.98
N VAL A 88 -19.90 -2.08 6.47
CA VAL A 88 -18.45 -1.90 6.49
C VAL A 88 -17.97 -1.80 7.93
N GLU A 89 -16.93 -2.56 8.25
CA GLU A 89 -16.24 -2.46 9.54
C GLU A 89 -14.81 -1.97 9.34
N VAL A 90 -14.44 -0.95 10.11
CA VAL A 90 -13.13 -0.31 9.98
C VAL A 90 -12.35 -0.45 11.28
N PHE A 91 -11.14 -0.97 11.16
CA PHE A 91 -10.19 -1.13 12.25
C PHE A 91 -9.03 -0.19 12.04
N GLN A 92 -8.71 0.55 13.10
CA GLN A 92 -7.50 1.34 13.17
C GLN A 92 -6.52 0.71 14.16
N PHE A 93 -5.32 0.36 13.69
CA PHE A 93 -4.24 -0.22 14.47
C PHE A 93 -3.02 0.70 14.52
N GLU A 94 -2.23 0.58 15.58
CA GLU A 94 -0.93 1.24 15.66
C GLU A 94 0.11 0.49 14.81
N ILE A 95 0.76 1.23 13.90
CA ILE A 95 1.69 0.67 12.90
C ILE A 95 2.88 -0.04 13.56
N ARG A 96 3.50 0.51 14.61
CA ARG A 96 4.68 -0.11 15.24
C ARG A 96 4.34 -1.46 15.85
N THR A 97 3.14 -1.62 16.38
CA THR A 97 2.64 -2.89 16.93
C THR A 97 2.53 -3.94 15.84
N LEU A 98 1.89 -3.62 14.72
CA LEU A 98 1.81 -4.54 13.58
C LEU A 98 3.18 -4.85 12.97
N ILE A 99 4.08 -3.86 12.88
CA ILE A 99 5.45 -4.07 12.39
C ILE A 99 6.19 -5.06 13.28
N ARG A 100 6.14 -4.89 14.62
CA ARG A 100 6.81 -5.78 15.57
C ARG A 100 6.24 -7.19 15.50
N PHE A 101 4.92 -7.33 15.46
CA PHE A 101 4.26 -8.62 15.31
C PHE A 101 4.68 -9.31 14.00
N LEU A 102 4.53 -8.65 12.85
CA LEU A 102 4.87 -9.22 11.54
C LEU A 102 6.37 -9.49 11.35
N ALA A 103 7.24 -8.77 12.05
CA ALA A 103 8.67 -9.09 12.06
C ALA A 103 8.94 -10.45 12.74
N ARG A 104 8.23 -10.75 13.84
CA ARG A 104 8.34 -12.04 14.54
C ARG A 104 7.79 -13.19 13.70
N THR A 105 6.68 -12.99 12.98
CA THR A 105 6.09 -14.04 12.12
C THR A 105 7.03 -14.45 10.98
N ARG A 106 7.73 -13.49 10.36
CA ARG A 106 8.75 -13.77 9.33
C ARG A 106 9.93 -14.59 9.84
N ALA A 107 10.31 -14.44 11.11
CA ALA A 107 11.39 -15.22 11.70
C ALA A 107 11.02 -16.70 11.90
N GLN A 108 9.72 -17.02 11.94
CA GLN A 108 9.22 -18.39 12.10
C GLN A 108 8.75 -19.04 10.80
N ALA A 109 8.28 -18.24 9.85
CA ALA A 109 7.99 -18.74 8.52
C ALA A 109 9.30 -19.29 7.92
N PRO A 110 9.33 -20.56 7.44
CA PRO A 110 10.49 -21.04 6.69
C PRO A 110 10.73 -20.04 5.56
N ALA A 111 11.99 -19.65 5.32
CA ALA A 111 12.35 -18.65 4.32
C ALA A 111 11.65 -18.98 3.01
N ALA A 112 10.52 -18.32 2.74
CA ALA A 112 9.87 -18.39 1.45
C ALA A 112 10.88 -17.74 0.52
N ASN A 113 11.55 -18.59 -0.25
CA ASN A 113 12.63 -18.27 -1.16
C ASN A 113 12.45 -16.86 -1.72
N ALA A 114 13.37 -15.96 -1.37
CA ALA A 114 13.47 -14.64 -1.95
C ALA A 114 13.87 -14.79 -3.43
N ALA A 115 12.93 -15.21 -4.26
CA ALA A 115 13.09 -15.33 -5.69
C ALA A 115 11.69 -15.33 -6.35
N SER A 116 11.16 -14.13 -6.59
CA SER A 116 10.77 -13.79 -7.96
C SER A 116 10.64 -12.28 -8.12
N SER A 117 11.69 -11.72 -8.73
CA SER A 117 11.77 -10.48 -9.50
C SER A 117 11.48 -9.14 -8.82
N ALA A 118 12.51 -8.62 -8.14
CA ALA A 118 12.88 -7.23 -8.38
C ALA A 118 13.52 -7.14 -9.78
N ALA A 119 12.74 -6.82 -10.80
CA ALA A 119 13.24 -6.29 -12.06
C ALA A 119 13.11 -4.77 -12.01
N ALA A 120 14.15 -4.10 -11.52
CA ALA A 120 14.40 -2.72 -11.88
C ALA A 120 14.74 -2.68 -13.38
N PRO A 121 14.09 -1.87 -14.22
CA PRO A 121 14.67 -1.56 -15.51
C PRO A 121 15.88 -0.67 -15.28
N SER A 122 17.06 -1.24 -15.51
CA SER A 122 18.31 -0.49 -15.65
C SER A 122 18.15 0.55 -16.74
N SER A 123 18.31 1.81 -16.38
CA SER A 123 18.60 2.89 -17.32
C SER A 123 20.03 2.65 -17.82
N ASP A 124 20.17 2.16 -19.05
CA ASP A 124 21.43 2.25 -19.79
C ASP A 124 21.13 2.86 -21.15
N GLY A 125 21.69 4.05 -21.37
CA GLY A 125 21.62 4.75 -22.62
C GLY A 125 22.81 4.39 -23.49
N SER A 126 22.58 4.25 -24.78
CA SER A 126 23.54 4.71 -25.80
C SER A 126 22.82 5.01 -27.12
N PRO A 127 23.36 5.95 -27.94
CA PRO A 127 22.62 6.65 -28.98
C PRO A 127 22.90 6.13 -30.40
N GLU A 128 22.21 6.75 -31.35
CA GLU A 128 22.62 6.96 -32.75
C GLU A 128 22.15 5.95 -33.82
N LYS A 129 21.33 6.47 -34.76
CA LYS A 129 21.67 6.53 -36.20
C LYS A 129 20.71 7.46 -36.97
N ARG A 130 21.26 8.58 -37.46
CA ARG A 130 20.70 9.38 -38.57
C ARG A 130 20.76 8.57 -39.87
N PRO A 131 19.89 8.92 -40.84
CA PRO A 131 20.48 9.44 -42.08
C PRO A 131 19.84 10.74 -42.59
N SER A 132 20.76 11.60 -43.05
CA SER A 132 20.68 12.69 -44.05
C SER A 132 19.81 12.34 -45.27
N ARG A 133 19.25 13.21 -46.12
CA ARG A 133 19.50 14.58 -46.60
C ARG A 133 18.25 14.91 -47.45
N THR A 134 17.81 16.15 -47.64
CA THR A 134 18.16 16.94 -48.83
C THR A 134 17.58 18.35 -48.69
N ARG A 135 18.39 19.33 -49.09
CA ARG A 135 18.16 20.79 -49.11
C ARG A 135 17.85 21.20 -50.54
N PRO A 136 17.04 22.24 -50.78
CA PRO A 136 17.56 23.51 -51.33
C PRO A 136 16.97 24.69 -50.53
N GLY A 137 17.60 25.85 -50.30
CA GLY A 137 18.32 26.76 -51.19
C GLY A 137 17.63 28.15 -51.04
N PRO A 138 18.33 29.30 -50.98
CA PRO A 138 17.95 30.44 -50.12
C PRO A 138 17.52 31.73 -50.87
N LYS A 139 16.98 32.72 -50.10
CA LYS A 139 16.84 34.20 -50.31
C LYS A 139 15.43 34.62 -49.90
N GLU A 140 15.12 35.76 -49.27
CA GLU A 140 15.81 37.04 -49.08
C GLU A 140 15.05 37.85 -48.01
N ALA A 141 15.79 38.69 -47.27
CA ALA A 141 15.44 40.07 -46.87
C ALA A 141 14.27 40.39 -45.89
N GLN A 142 14.67 40.83 -44.70
CA GLN A 142 14.09 41.89 -43.84
C GLN A 142 14.12 43.27 -44.60
N PRO A 143 13.47 44.42 -44.23
CA PRO A 143 12.83 44.85 -42.95
C PRO A 143 11.50 45.66 -42.98
N ASP A 144 10.94 45.86 -41.75
CA ASP A 144 10.34 47.08 -41.12
C ASP A 144 9.03 47.73 -41.67
N PRO A 145 8.39 48.69 -40.95
CA PRO A 145 7.69 48.59 -39.67
C PRO A 145 6.29 49.27 -39.74
N LYS A 146 5.64 49.56 -38.59
CA LYS A 146 4.67 50.67 -38.32
C LYS A 146 3.18 50.30 -38.08
N GLY A 147 2.63 50.86 -37.00
CA GLY A 147 1.20 51.18 -36.82
C GLY A 147 0.52 50.42 -35.67
N ALA A 148 0.55 50.94 -34.44
CA ALA A 148 -0.47 51.83 -33.87
C ALA A 148 -1.66 51.10 -33.19
N GLN A 149 -1.64 51.09 -31.85
CA GLN A 149 -2.84 51.27 -30.99
C GLN A 149 -3.34 52.73 -31.16
N PRO A 150 -4.61 53.11 -30.85
CA PRO A 150 -5.32 52.77 -29.62
C PRO A 150 -6.86 52.59 -29.70
N ALA A 151 -7.43 52.37 -28.52
CA ALA A 151 -8.84 52.24 -28.14
C ALA A 151 -9.76 53.39 -28.60
N ARG A 152 -11.04 53.06 -28.84
CA ARG A 152 -12.25 53.78 -28.37
C ARG A 152 -13.53 53.05 -28.82
N GLY A 153 -14.55 53.07 -27.97
CA GLY A 153 -15.90 52.60 -28.21
C GLY A 153 -16.60 52.28 -26.91
#